data_AF-A0A158A4F2-F1
#
_entry.id   AF-A0A158A4F2-F1
#
_cell.length_a   1.000
_cell.length_b   1.000
_cell.length_c   1.000
_cell.angle_alpha   90.00
_cell.angle_beta   90.00
_cell.angle_gamma   90.00
#
_symmetry.space_group_name_H-M   'P 1'
#
loop_
_entity.id
_entity.type
_entity.pdbx_description
1 polymer ?
#
loop_
_entity_poly.entity_id
_entity_poly.type
_entity_poly.pdbx_seq_one_letter_code
_entity_poly.pdbx_strand_id
1 'polypeptide(L)'
;MFLCYLINADSRSITKVNDGFDRAAELTGSECPELAGLWTDFADSTLDVAYSPDADEPPSFRVRLSFGGKTIEQAISGKGVLIACGAIPLEIAQQIQTAKAVEKMVEFSHAGLIAVDRWLKGGSSVTRAPARRADSTGRLRLQEDQDEASGQR
;
A
#
# COMPACT_ATOMS: atom_id res chain seq x y z
N MET A 1 -12.64 -23.93 14.25
CA MET A 1 -11.32 -23.53 14.77
C MET A 1 -11.31 -22.01 14.87
N PHE A 2 -10.68 -21.46 15.91
CA PHE A 2 -10.50 -20.02 16.03
C PHE A 2 -9.04 -19.71 16.38
N LEU A 3 -8.36 -18.95 15.53
CA LEU A 3 -6.95 -18.55 15.72
C LEU A 3 -6.78 -17.09 15.38
N CYS A 4 -6.04 -16.37 16.21
CA CYS A 4 -5.67 -14.99 15.95
C CYS A 4 -4.16 -14.78 16.09
N TYR A 5 -3.59 -14.00 15.18
CA TYR A 5 -2.20 -13.57 15.23
C TYR A 5 -2.08 -12.07 15.02
N LEU A 6 -1.42 -11.38 15.93
CA LEU A 6 -1.00 -10.00 15.73
C LEU A 6 0.26 -9.99 14.88
N ILE A 7 0.16 -9.36 13.72
CA ILE A 7 1.29 -9.05 12.83
C ILE A 7 1.61 -7.57 13.04
N ASN A 8 2.80 -7.31 13.56
CA ASN A 8 3.26 -5.95 13.80
C ASN A 8 4.39 -5.62 12.82
N ALA A 9 4.13 -4.73 11.85
CA ALA A 9 5.15 -4.32 10.89
C ALA A 9 6.28 -3.50 11.52
N ASP A 10 6.00 -2.76 12.62
CA ASP A 10 6.99 -1.93 13.31
C ASP A 10 8.10 -2.81 13.92
N SER A 11 7.69 -3.83 14.68
CA SER A 11 8.62 -4.76 15.33
C SER A 11 8.95 -5.99 14.48
N ARG A 12 8.36 -6.11 13.28
CA ARG A 12 8.47 -7.28 12.39
C ARG A 12 8.24 -8.60 13.12
N SER A 13 7.19 -8.63 13.93
CA SER A 13 6.91 -9.75 14.83
C SER A 13 5.51 -10.30 14.61
N ILE A 14 5.37 -11.61 14.77
CA ILE A 14 4.08 -12.30 14.71
C ILE A 14 3.84 -12.99 16.03
N THR A 15 2.76 -12.58 16.71
CA THR A 15 2.43 -13.09 18.04
C THR A 15 1.06 -13.71 18.02
N LYS A 16 0.92 -14.94 18.53
CA LYS A 16 -0.40 -15.52 18.74
C LYS A 16 -1.12 -14.74 19.84
N VAL A 17 -2.33 -14.27 19.56
CA VAL A 17 -3.16 -13.53 20.51
C VAL A 17 -4.44 -14.30 20.76
N ASN A 18 -4.93 -14.24 22.00
CA ASN A 18 -6.29 -14.67 22.31
C ASN A 18 -7.24 -13.50 22.03
N ASP A 19 -8.46 -13.82 21.59
CA ASP A 19 -9.54 -12.84 21.39
C ASP A 19 -9.16 -11.70 20.43
N GLY A 20 -8.35 -12.00 19.41
CA GLY A 20 -7.80 -11.00 18.51
C GLY A 20 -8.85 -10.29 17.65
N PHE A 21 -10.00 -10.91 17.40
CA PHE A 21 -11.13 -10.28 16.73
C PHE A 21 -11.76 -9.18 17.61
N ASP A 22 -12.11 -9.51 18.85
CA ASP A 22 -12.72 -8.55 19.80
C ASP A 22 -11.76 -7.40 20.16
N ARG A 23 -10.45 -7.69 20.19
CA ARG A 23 -9.40 -6.71 20.49
C ARG A 23 -8.77 -6.10 19.25
N ALA A 24 -9.31 -6.32 18.05
CA ALA A 24 -8.70 -5.84 16.82
C ALA A 24 -8.42 -4.32 16.87
N ALA A 25 -9.38 -3.53 17.36
CA ALA A 25 -9.25 -2.09 17.51
C ALA A 25 -8.07 -1.68 18.41
N GLU A 26 -7.93 -2.31 19.57
CA GLU A 26 -6.82 -2.05 20.51
C GLU A 26 -5.48 -2.47 19.91
N LEU A 27 -5.43 -3.65 19.28
CA LEU A 27 -4.19 -4.24 18.78
C LEU A 27 -3.67 -3.51 17.53
N THR A 28 -4.56 -3.00 16.68
CA THR A 28 -4.20 -2.20 15.50
C THR A 28 -4.05 -0.72 15.82
N GLY A 29 -4.59 -0.25 16.96
CA GLY A 29 -4.64 1.16 17.31
C GLY A 29 -5.64 1.94 16.46
N SER A 30 -6.70 1.27 15.98
CA SER A 30 -7.75 1.86 15.14
C SER A 30 -9.08 1.84 15.88
N GLU A 31 -9.84 2.93 15.83
CA GLU A 31 -11.20 2.97 16.40
C GLU A 31 -12.18 2.13 15.56
N CYS A 32 -11.94 2.01 14.25
CA CYS A 32 -12.77 1.28 13.30
C CYS A 32 -11.89 0.44 12.36
N PRO A 33 -11.35 -0.71 12.84
CA PRO A 33 -10.55 -1.57 11.99
C PRO A 33 -11.39 -2.16 10.84
N GLU A 34 -10.80 -2.20 9.64
CA GLU A 34 -11.39 -2.84 8.47
C GLU A 34 -10.94 -4.30 8.36
N LEU A 35 -11.76 -5.13 7.70
CA LEU A 35 -11.44 -6.53 7.42
C LEU A 35 -11.08 -6.71 5.94
N ALA A 36 -9.86 -7.14 5.68
CA ALA A 36 -9.44 -7.64 4.37
C ALA A 36 -9.60 -9.17 4.33
N GLY A 37 -10.54 -9.66 3.52
CA GLY A 37 -10.75 -11.09 3.34
C GLY A 37 -9.66 -11.74 2.50
N LEU A 38 -8.94 -12.70 3.09
CA LEU A 38 -7.97 -13.53 2.38
C LEU A 38 -8.61 -14.77 1.79
N TRP A 39 -9.58 -15.35 2.50
CA TRP A 39 -10.30 -16.53 2.04
C TRP A 39 -11.64 -16.64 2.77
N THR A 40 -12.66 -17.12 2.08
CA THR A 40 -13.97 -17.43 2.63
C THR A 40 -14.53 -18.67 1.96
N ASP A 41 -15.27 -19.48 2.73
CA ASP A 41 -16.02 -20.63 2.23
C ASP A 41 -17.53 -20.41 2.34
N PHE A 42 -18.30 -21.23 1.63
CA PHE A 42 -19.76 -21.22 1.66
C PHE A 42 -20.36 -21.56 3.04
N ALA A 43 -19.59 -22.13 3.96
CA ALA A 43 -20.01 -22.49 5.32
C ALA A 43 -19.57 -21.47 6.39
N ASP A 44 -19.53 -20.18 6.06
CA ASP A 44 -19.18 -19.08 6.99
C ASP A 44 -17.79 -19.22 7.66
N SER A 45 -16.89 -19.96 7.02
CA SER A 45 -15.50 -20.10 7.48
C SER A 45 -14.65 -19.08 6.76
N THR A 46 -13.87 -18.30 7.50
CA THR A 46 -13.15 -17.16 6.96
C THR A 46 -11.71 -17.10 7.46
N LEU A 47 -10.86 -16.51 6.63
CA LEU A 47 -9.54 -16.06 6.99
C LEU A 47 -9.42 -14.61 6.56
N ASP A 48 -9.34 -13.71 7.53
CA ASP A 48 -9.37 -12.27 7.32
C ASP A 48 -8.17 -11.61 8.02
N VAL A 49 -7.84 -10.40 7.62
CA VAL A 49 -6.92 -9.53 8.36
C VAL A 49 -7.66 -8.28 8.77
N ALA A 50 -7.78 -8.05 10.08
CA ALA A 50 -8.22 -6.78 10.61
C ALA A 50 -7.05 -5.78 10.61
N TYR A 51 -7.25 -4.57 10.09
CA TYR A 51 -6.20 -3.57 9.98
C TYR A 51 -6.75 -2.15 10.19
N SER A 52 -5.86 -1.19 10.47
CA SER A 52 -6.23 0.22 10.51
C SER A 52 -6.21 0.79 9.08
N PRO A 53 -7.34 1.27 8.52
CA PRO A 53 -7.36 1.89 7.20
C PRO A 53 -6.57 3.20 7.15
N ASP A 54 -6.49 3.91 8.29
CA ASP A 54 -5.78 5.18 8.44
C ASP A 54 -4.26 5.01 8.62
N ALA A 55 -3.75 3.77 8.52
CA ALA A 55 -2.31 3.52 8.49
C ALA A 55 -1.75 3.91 7.10
N ASP A 56 -1.57 5.21 6.86
CA ASP A 56 -1.16 5.71 5.55
C ASP A 56 0.34 5.52 5.26
N GLU A 57 1.14 5.23 6.28
CA GLU A 57 2.60 5.18 6.16
C GLU A 57 3.26 3.85 6.59
N PRO A 58 4.37 3.49 5.93
CA PRO A 58 5.21 2.35 6.29
C PRO A 58 5.74 2.47 7.73
N PRO A 59 6.02 1.33 8.40
CA PRO A 59 6.24 0.01 7.82
C PRO A 59 4.97 -0.76 7.48
N SER A 60 5.06 -1.67 6.51
CA SER A 60 3.93 -2.49 6.04
C SER A 60 4.32 -3.96 5.94
N PHE A 61 3.34 -4.83 5.74
CA PHE A 61 3.55 -6.24 5.50
C PHE A 61 2.62 -6.75 4.41
N ARG A 62 3.01 -7.85 3.78
CA ARG A 62 2.21 -8.56 2.80
C ARG A 62 1.94 -9.97 3.28
N VAL A 63 0.68 -10.37 3.30
CA VAL A 63 0.26 -11.75 3.56
C VAL A 63 0.09 -12.47 2.23
N ARG A 64 0.68 -13.65 2.08
CA ARG A 64 0.60 -14.51 0.89
C ARG A 64 0.00 -15.85 1.27
N LEU A 65 -1.28 -16.03 0.99
CA LEU A 65 -1.99 -17.28 1.24
C LEU A 65 -2.00 -18.14 -0.02
N SER A 66 -1.56 -19.39 0.07
CA SER A 66 -1.67 -20.35 -1.03
C SER A 66 -2.83 -21.33 -0.79
N PHE A 67 -3.76 -21.45 -1.74
CA PHE A 67 -4.88 -22.38 -1.66
C PHE A 67 -5.32 -22.84 -3.05
N GLY A 68 -5.47 -24.14 -3.28
CA GLY A 68 -5.94 -24.69 -4.56
C GLY A 68 -5.08 -24.30 -5.77
N GLY A 69 -3.76 -24.18 -5.58
CA GLY A 69 -2.82 -23.73 -6.62
C GLY A 69 -2.87 -22.24 -6.95
N LYS A 70 -3.67 -21.45 -6.22
CA LYS A 70 -3.72 -19.98 -6.33
C LYS A 70 -3.00 -19.34 -5.15
N THR A 71 -2.42 -18.17 -5.39
CA THR A 71 -1.85 -17.33 -4.33
C THR A 71 -2.66 -16.07 -4.22
N ILE A 72 -3.15 -15.80 -3.01
CA ILE A 72 -3.88 -14.59 -2.64
C ILE A 72 -2.91 -13.72 -1.85
N GLU A 73 -2.74 -12.47 -2.29
CA GLU A 73 -1.81 -11.53 -1.68
C GLU A 73 -2.56 -10.32 -1.16
N GLN A 74 -2.30 -9.94 0.09
CA GLN A 74 -2.85 -8.73 0.69
C GLN A 74 -1.75 -7.91 1.33
N ALA A 75 -1.60 -6.65 0.92
CA ALA A 75 -0.68 -5.70 1.53
C ALA A 75 -1.42 -4.84 2.55
N ILE A 76 -0.85 -4.72 3.75
CA ILE A 76 -1.41 -4.00 4.89
C ILE A 76 -0.33 -3.11 5.49
N SER A 77 -0.66 -1.85 5.77
CA SER A 77 0.21 -0.91 6.46
C SER A 77 0.06 -1.00 7.98
N GLY A 78 1.16 -0.79 8.71
CA GLY A 78 1.17 -0.81 10.17
C GLY A 78 0.90 -2.19 10.75
N LYS A 79 -0.04 -2.27 11.69
CA LYS A 79 -0.40 -3.50 12.39
C LYS A 79 -1.65 -4.13 11.79
N GLY A 80 -1.69 -5.45 11.78
CA GLY A 80 -2.91 -6.18 11.46
C GLY A 80 -3.07 -7.43 12.30
N VAL A 81 -4.31 -7.85 12.50
CA VAL A 81 -4.66 -9.08 13.21
C VAL A 81 -5.20 -10.08 12.19
N LEU A 82 -4.44 -11.14 11.94
CA LEU A 82 -4.91 -12.27 11.13
C LEU A 82 -5.89 -13.09 11.97
N ILE A 83 -7.07 -13.34 11.44
CA ILE A 83 -8.20 -13.98 12.14
C ILE A 83 -8.70 -15.13 11.28
N ALA A 84 -8.63 -16.34 11.82
CA ALA A 84 -9.15 -17.54 11.18
C ALA A 84 -10.34 -18.05 11.98
N CYS A 85 -11.50 -18.17 11.34
CA CYS A 85 -12.75 -18.62 11.95
C CYS A 85 -13.35 -19.81 11.18
N GLY A 86 -13.98 -20.73 11.89
CA GLY A 86 -14.71 -21.86 11.29
C GLY A 86 -13.84 -23.06 10.89
N ALA A 87 -14.27 -23.77 9.85
CA ALA A 87 -13.67 -24.99 9.34
C ALA A 87 -12.67 -24.67 8.22
N ILE A 88 -11.44 -24.38 8.62
CA ILE A 88 -10.36 -24.04 7.69
C ILE A 88 -9.83 -25.31 6.99
N PRO A 89 -9.75 -25.34 5.64
CA PRO A 89 -9.16 -26.43 4.87
C PRO A 89 -7.73 -26.75 5.34
N LEU A 90 -7.34 -28.03 5.27
CA LEU A 90 -6.05 -28.49 5.78
C LEU A 90 -4.86 -27.71 5.19
N GLU A 91 -4.90 -27.37 3.90
CA GLU A 91 -3.87 -26.58 3.22
C GLU A 91 -3.66 -25.20 3.88
N ILE A 92 -4.76 -24.49 4.19
CA ILE A 92 -4.71 -23.19 4.86
C ILE A 92 -4.32 -23.39 6.33
N ALA A 93 -4.91 -24.38 7.00
CA ALA A 93 -4.68 -24.68 8.41
C ALA A 93 -3.20 -24.96 8.68
N GLN A 94 -2.48 -25.65 7.79
CA GLN A 94 -1.03 -25.89 7.89
C GLN A 94 -0.21 -24.60 7.84
N GLN A 95 -0.65 -23.61 7.05
CA GLN A 95 0.04 -22.33 6.91
C GLN A 95 -0.20 -21.41 8.13
N ILE A 96 -1.33 -21.56 8.84
CA ILE A 96 -1.65 -20.76 10.03
C ILE A 96 -1.54 -21.51 11.37
N GLN A 97 -1.05 -22.76 11.33
CA GLN A 97 -1.03 -23.64 12.51
C GLN A 97 -0.21 -23.07 13.66
N THR A 98 0.88 -22.36 13.34
CA THR A 98 1.81 -21.77 14.32
C THR A 98 2.23 -20.38 13.87
N ALA A 99 2.69 -19.54 14.82
CA ALA A 99 3.23 -18.22 14.49
C ALA A 99 4.38 -18.32 13.46
N LYS A 100 5.24 -19.34 13.58
CA LYS A 100 6.33 -19.60 12.64
C LYS A 100 5.85 -20.00 11.23
N ALA A 101 4.68 -20.63 11.12
CA ALA A 101 4.07 -20.89 9.82
C ALA A 101 3.52 -19.60 9.22
N VAL A 102 2.90 -18.74 10.05
CA VAL A 102 2.44 -17.41 9.64
C VAL A 102 3.62 -16.51 9.22
N GLU A 103 4.78 -16.62 9.85
CA GLU A 103 5.99 -15.90 9.43
C GLU A 103 6.43 -16.24 8.00
N LYS A 104 6.13 -17.45 7.51
CA LYS A 104 6.47 -17.83 6.13
C LYS A 104 5.52 -17.26 5.09
N MET A 105 4.28 -16.93 5.48
CA MET A 105 3.31 -16.27 4.58
C MET A 105 3.41 -14.75 4.63
N VAL A 106 4.05 -14.19 5.67
CA VAL A 106 4.17 -12.74 5.86
C VAL A 106 5.52 -12.24 5.38
N GLU A 107 5.49 -11.26 4.49
CA GLU A 107 6.68 -10.53 4.03
C GLU A 107 6.62 -9.08 4.54
N PHE A 108 7.55 -8.70 5.40
CA PHE A 108 7.64 -7.32 5.90
C PHE A 108 8.32 -6.41 4.88
N SER A 109 7.74 -5.25 4.62
CA SER A 109 8.22 -4.23 3.70
C SER A 109 8.53 -2.92 4.41
N HIS A 110 9.55 -2.20 3.94
CA HIS A 110 9.93 -0.88 4.45
C HIS A 110 9.63 0.23 3.44
N ALA A 111 9.49 1.44 3.96
CA ALA A 111 9.18 2.69 3.26
C ALA A 111 9.98 2.94 1.97
N GLY A 112 11.22 2.44 1.90
CA GLY A 112 12.13 2.71 0.80
C GLY A 112 11.75 2.07 -0.55
N LEU A 113 10.87 1.06 -0.59
CA LEU A 113 10.55 0.33 -1.83
C LEU A 113 9.12 0.57 -2.35
N ILE A 114 8.16 0.92 -1.48
CA ILE A 114 6.74 1.10 -1.88
C ILE A 114 6.49 2.48 -2.53
N ALA A 115 7.30 3.49 -2.22
CA ALA A 115 7.22 4.77 -2.91
C ALA A 115 7.37 4.62 -4.43
N VAL A 116 8.21 3.66 -4.90
CA VAL A 116 8.43 3.41 -6.31
C VAL A 116 7.25 2.67 -6.96
N ASP A 117 6.64 1.69 -6.29
CA ASP A 117 5.48 0.95 -6.84
C ASP A 117 4.21 1.83 -6.90
N ARG A 118 3.98 2.68 -5.89
CA ARG A 118 2.90 3.68 -5.90
C ARG A 118 3.13 4.75 -6.98
N TRP A 119 4.38 5.18 -7.21
CA TRP A 119 4.73 6.12 -8.30
C TRP A 119 4.63 5.48 -9.69
N LEU A 120 4.90 4.17 -9.82
CA LEU A 120 4.76 3.43 -11.08
C LEU A 120 3.29 3.14 -11.42
N LYS A 121 2.43 2.90 -10.44
CA LYS A 121 0.98 2.67 -10.65
C LYS A 121 0.17 3.98 -10.70
N GLY A 122 0.61 5.02 -10.01
CA GLY A 122 0.02 6.36 -10.03
C GLY A 122 0.59 7.17 -11.19
N GLY A 123 0.00 7.00 -12.37
CA GLY A 123 0.43 7.58 -13.64
C GLY A 123 1.04 8.98 -13.55
N SER A 124 2.26 9.09 -14.08
CA SER A 124 2.80 10.34 -14.60
C SER A 124 1.91 10.81 -15.75
N SER A 125 0.82 11.49 -15.43
CA SER A 125 0.19 12.44 -16.35
C SER A 125 1.06 13.70 -16.37
N VAL A 126 2.30 13.56 -16.83
CA VAL A 126 3.04 14.69 -17.36
C VAL A 126 2.38 14.97 -18.69
N THR A 127 1.43 15.92 -18.68
CA THR A 127 1.09 16.66 -19.89
C THR A 127 2.40 17.24 -20.41
N ARG A 128 2.98 16.53 -21.38
CA ARG A 128 4.14 16.96 -22.15
C ARG A 128 3.72 18.23 -22.90
N ALA A 129 3.93 19.39 -22.28
CA ALA A 129 3.90 20.64 -23.00
C ALA A 129 4.90 20.50 -24.16
N PRO A 130 4.49 20.74 -25.42
CA PRO A 130 5.42 20.64 -26.53
C PRO A 130 6.48 21.73 -26.34
N ALA A 131 7.75 21.31 -26.31
CA ALA A 131 8.88 22.21 -26.33
C ALA A 131 8.73 23.13 -27.55
N ARG A 132 8.43 24.42 -27.32
CA ARG A 132 8.49 25.42 -28.39
C ARG A 132 9.95 25.48 -28.83
N ARG A 133 10.23 24.99 -30.04
CA ARG A 133 11.46 25.32 -30.74
C ARG A 133 11.47 26.84 -30.91
N ALA A 134 12.52 27.49 -30.42
CA ALA A 134 12.82 28.85 -30.79
C ALA A 134 13.01 28.87 -32.31
N ASP A 135 12.13 29.60 -32.99
CA ASP A 135 12.29 29.87 -34.41
C ASP A 135 13.42 30.88 -34.56
N SER A 136 14.50 30.43 -35.18
CA SER A 136 15.59 31.26 -35.63
C SER A 136 15.11 32.06 -36.84
N THR A 137 14.63 33.28 -36.64
CA THR A 137 14.55 34.25 -37.74
C THR A 137 15.70 35.25 -37.63
N GLY A 138 16.78 34.96 -38.35
CA GLY A 138 17.80 35.96 -38.64
C GLY A 138 17.35 36.88 -39.77
N ARG A 139 17.52 38.20 -39.61
CA ARG A 139 18.26 39.10 -40.53
C ARG A 139 17.88 40.58 -40.31
N LEU A 140 18.94 41.36 -40.05
CA LEU A 140 19.30 42.65 -40.67
C LEU A 140 18.24 43.75 -40.80
N ARG A 141 18.46 44.86 -40.07
CA ARG A 141 18.87 46.21 -40.56
C ARG A 141 18.69 47.19 -39.39
N LEU A 142 19.76 47.69 -38.77
CA LEU A 142 20.45 48.94 -39.13
C LEU A 142 19.49 50.01 -39.70
N GLN A 143 19.01 50.91 -38.83
CA GLN A 143 18.92 52.33 -39.14
C GLN A 143 18.78 53.10 -37.82
N GLU A 144 19.91 53.62 -37.35
CA GLU A 144 19.92 54.86 -36.56
C GLU A 144 19.33 55.95 -37.45
N ASP A 145 18.33 56.65 -36.93
CA ASP A 145 17.96 57.98 -37.39
C ASP A 145 17.67 58.79 -36.13
N GLN A 146 18.71 59.51 -35.70
CA GLN A 146 18.54 60.81 -35.06
C GLN A 146 17.87 61.71 -36.09
N ASP A 147 16.75 62.33 -35.76
CA ASP A 147 16.67 63.80 -35.84
C ASP A 147 15.42 64.38 -35.18
N GLU A 148 15.69 65.44 -34.42
CA GLU A 148 14.95 66.68 -34.24
C GLU A 148 13.44 66.73 -33.92
N ALA A 149 13.18 67.34 -32.75
CA ALA A 149 12.40 68.59 -32.55
C ALA A 149 11.53 68.44 -31.28
N SER A 150 11.87 69.01 -30.12
CA SER A 150 11.96 70.43 -29.78
C SER A 150 10.73 71.26 -30.21
N GLY A 151 9.96 71.70 -29.21
CA GLY A 151 8.97 72.78 -29.30
C GLY A 151 7.53 72.31 -29.50
N GLN A 152 6.51 72.83 -28.83
CA GLN A 152 6.42 74.10 -28.12
C GLN A 152 5.22 74.12 -27.16
N ARG A 153 5.38 74.89 -26.08
CA ARG A 153 4.38 75.90 -25.72
C ARG A 153 4.59 77.12 -26.61
#